data_AF-A0A9D9VFV4-F1
#
_entry.id   AF-A0A9D9VFV4-F1
#
_cell.length_a   1.000
_cell.length_b   1.000
_cell.length_c   1.000
_cell.angle_alpha   90.00
_cell.angle_beta   90.00
_cell.angle_gamma   90.00
#
_symmetry.space_group_name_H-M   'P 1'
#
loop_
_entity.id
_entity.type
_entity.pdbx_description
1 polymer ?
#
loop_
_entity_poly.entity_id
_entity_poly.type
_entity_poly.pdbx_seq_one_letter_code
_entity_poly.pdbx_strand_id
1 'polypeptide(L)'
;MRTITFNELRKIKDSLPSGSMHRIADELGLNVDTVRNFFGGHNFKEGKSVGIHLEPGPDGGLVMIDDTTVLDRALSILNELNMRMQKEQTTMFIRA
;
A
#
# COMPACT_ATOMS: atom_id res chain seq x y z
N MET A 1 -12.22 9.40 1.82
CA MET A 1 -12.77 8.12 2.32
C MET A 1 -12.81 7.10 1.20
N ARG A 2 -12.35 5.89 1.46
CA ARG A 2 -12.42 4.75 0.54
C ARG A 2 -12.72 3.48 1.34
N THR A 3 -13.62 2.65 0.83
CA THR A 3 -13.95 1.36 1.42
C THR A 3 -13.40 0.25 0.54
N ILE A 4 -12.61 -0.66 1.11
CA ILE A 4 -12.07 -1.85 0.44
C ILE A 4 -12.11 -3.04 1.40
N THR A 5 -11.96 -4.26 0.89
CA THR A 5 -11.82 -5.44 1.75
C THR A 5 -10.41 -5.53 2.34
N PHE A 6 -10.27 -6.20 3.48
CA PHE A 6 -8.95 -6.45 4.09
C PHE A 6 -8.05 -7.29 3.17
N ASN A 7 -8.63 -8.27 2.46
CA ASN A 7 -7.91 -9.05 1.46
C ASN A 7 -7.38 -8.19 0.31
N GLU A 8 -8.13 -7.20 -0.18
CA GLU A 8 -7.63 -6.27 -1.20
C GLU A 8 -6.49 -5.41 -0.67
N LEU A 9 -6.61 -4.88 0.54
CA LEU A 9 -5.54 -4.11 1.17
C LEU A 9 -4.25 -4.95 1.31
N ARG A 10 -4.39 -6.23 1.67
CA ARG A 10 -3.28 -7.18 1.71
C ARG A 10 -2.68 -7.46 0.34
N LYS A 11 -3.50 -7.63 -0.71
CA LYS A 11 -3.00 -7.81 -2.08
C LYS A 11 -2.17 -6.61 -2.55
N ILE A 12 -2.59 -5.39 -2.20
CA ILE A 12 -1.82 -4.18 -2.52
C ILE A 12 -0.47 -4.22 -1.82
N LYS A 13 -0.46 -4.48 -0.51
CA LYS A 13 0.77 -4.65 0.28
C LYS A 13 1.71 -5.69 -0.34
N ASP A 14 1.18 -6.87 -0.66
CA ASP A 14 1.96 -8.00 -1.16
C ASP A 14 2.50 -7.74 -2.58
N SER A 15 1.89 -6.81 -3.33
CA SER A 15 2.36 -6.38 -4.65
C SER A 15 3.48 -5.34 -4.59
N LEU A 16 3.71 -4.69 -3.44
CA LEU A 16 4.72 -3.65 -3.31
C LEU A 16 6.14 -4.24 -3.35
N PRO A 17 7.09 -3.60 -4.06
CA PRO A 17 8.49 -3.95 -4.00
C PRO A 17 9.05 -3.86 -2.59
N SER A 18 10.12 -4.62 -2.35
CA SER A 18 10.94 -4.46 -1.15
C SER A 18 11.36 -2.99 -0.98
N GLY A 19 11.33 -2.51 0.27
CA GLY A 19 11.66 -1.13 0.62
C GLY A 19 10.52 -0.12 0.44
N SER A 20 9.40 -0.46 -0.22
CA SER A 20 8.30 0.49 -0.46
C SER A 20 7.71 1.08 0.82
N MET A 21 7.64 0.31 1.91
CA MET A 21 7.15 0.81 3.20
C MET A 21 8.04 1.93 3.77
N HIS A 22 9.37 1.81 3.62
CA HIS A 22 10.31 2.84 4.05
C HIS A 22 10.18 4.07 3.16
N ARG A 23 10.10 3.87 1.84
CA ARG A 23 9.88 4.96 0.87
C ARG A 23 8.60 5.76 1.18
N ILE A 24 7.48 5.08 1.42
CA ILE A 24 6.22 5.74 1.78
C ILE A 24 6.36 6.50 3.11
N ALA A 25 7.00 5.89 4.11
CA ALA A 25 7.21 6.52 5.40
C ALA A 25 8.04 7.80 5.29
N ASP A 26 9.17 7.76 4.57
CA ASP A 26 10.05 8.90 4.36
C ASP A 26 9.35 10.03 3.58
N GLU A 27 8.58 9.68 2.55
CA GLU A 27 7.90 10.65 1.69
C GLU A 27 6.71 11.33 2.37
N LEU A 28 6.04 10.63 3.29
CA LEU A 28 4.91 11.15 4.05
C LEU A 28 5.31 11.70 5.42
N GLY A 29 6.59 11.59 5.81
CA GLY A 29 7.07 11.97 7.14
C GLY A 29 6.44 11.13 8.27
N LEU A 30 6.11 9.88 7.99
CA LEU A 30 5.50 8.94 8.93
C LEU A 30 6.54 7.94 9.44
N ASN A 31 6.23 7.26 10.55
CA ASN A 31 7.03 6.12 10.97
C ASN A 31 6.71 4.90 10.09
N VAL A 32 7.72 4.10 9.75
CA VAL A 32 7.57 2.85 8.99
C VAL A 32 6.57 1.90 9.65
N ASP A 33 6.52 1.86 11.00
CA ASP A 33 5.55 1.05 11.72
C ASP A 33 4.13 1.58 11.58
N THR A 34 3.93 2.89 11.42
CA THR A 34 2.63 3.48 11.09
C THR A 34 2.16 3.00 9.71
N VAL A 35 3.04 3.01 8.71
CA VAL A 35 2.74 2.49 7.37
C VAL A 35 2.49 0.97 7.40
N ARG A 36 3.27 0.22 8.18
CA ARG A 36 3.06 -1.24 8.36
C ARG A 36 1.72 -1.55 9.02
N ASN A 37 1.33 -0.78 10.03
CA ASN A 37 0.07 -0.93 10.74
C ASN A 37 -1.12 -0.58 9.83
N PHE A 38 -0.97 0.40 8.93
CA PHE A 38 -1.98 0.75 7.93
C PHE A 38 -2.42 -0.46 7.09
N PHE A 39 -1.48 -1.32 6.67
CA PHE A 39 -1.80 -2.53 5.89
C PHE A 39 -2.16 -3.77 6.75
N GLY A 40 -2.62 -3.56 7.98
CA GLY A 40 -3.02 -4.66 8.88
C GLY A 40 -1.87 -5.28 9.66
N GLY A 41 -0.84 -4.51 9.99
CA GLY A 41 0.18 -4.91 10.96
C GLY A 41 -0.42 -5.10 12.36
N HIS A 42 -0.08 -6.20 13.05
CA HIS A 42 -0.60 -6.53 14.37
C HIS A 42 0.16 -5.85 15.55
N ASN A 43 1.07 -4.92 15.27
CA ASN A 43 1.92 -4.31 16.30
C ASN A 43 1.28 -3.02 16.86
N PHE A 44 0.16 -3.19 17.55
CA PHE A 44 -0.58 -2.11 18.22
C PHE A 44 0.03 -1.61 19.52
N LYS A 45 1.29 -1.95 19.84
CA LYS A 45 1.94 -1.50 21.07
C LYS A 45 2.31 -0.01 21.05
N GLU A 46 2.54 0.58 19.87
CA GLU A 46 3.02 1.98 19.76
C GLU A 46 2.45 2.79 18.57
N GLY A 47 1.55 2.21 17.76
CA GLY A 47 0.96 2.92 16.61
C GLY A 47 -0.42 3.50 16.93
N LYS A 48 -0.58 4.82 16.86
CA LYS A 48 -1.91 5.47 16.76
C LYS A 48 -2.72 4.72 15.69
N SER A 49 -3.94 4.30 16.03
CA SER A 49 -4.89 3.72 15.09
C SER A 49 -5.18 4.76 14.00
N VAL A 50 -4.56 4.58 12.83
CA VAL A 50 -4.69 5.53 11.72
C VAL A 50 -5.99 5.21 11.01
N GLY A 51 -7.08 5.91 11.37
CA GLY A 51 -8.30 6.08 10.56
C GLY A 51 -8.87 4.85 9.83
N ILE A 52 -8.68 3.65 10.37
CA ILE A 52 -9.10 2.39 9.77
C ILE A 52 -10.15 1.74 10.67
N HIS A 53 -11.36 1.58 10.14
CA HIS A 53 -12.42 0.80 10.77
C HIS A 53 -12.47 -0.59 10.13
N LEU A 54 -12.42 -1.65 10.95
CA LEU A 54 -12.48 -3.05 10.52
C LEU A 54 -13.80 -3.67 10.99
N GLU A 55 -14.64 -4.07 10.04
CA GLU A 55 -15.83 -4.89 10.32
C GLU A 55 -15.55 -6.34 9.94
N PRO A 56 -15.72 -7.32 10.85
CA PRO A 56 -15.49 -8.72 10.53
C PRO A 56 -16.48 -9.21 9.46
N GLY A 57 -15.99 -9.99 8.50
CA GLY A 57 -16.79 -10.50 7.39
C GLY A 57 -16.01 -11.43 6.46
N PRO A 58 -16.65 -11.96 5.40
CA PRO A 58 -15.95 -12.68 4.33
C PRO A 58 -14.82 -11.79 3.76
N ASP A 59 -13.77 -12.41 3.26
CA ASP A 59 -12.57 -11.72 2.75
C ASP A 59 -11.77 -10.88 3.77
N GLY A 60 -11.86 -11.25 5.05
CA GLY A 60 -11.13 -10.58 6.14
C GLY A 60 -11.80 -9.30 6.62
N GLY A 61 -13.00 -9.00 6.14
CA GLY A 61 -13.79 -7.85 6.57
C GLY A 61 -13.66 -6.61 5.70
N LEU A 62 -14.53 -5.63 5.96
CA LEU A 62 -14.49 -4.32 5.32
C LEU A 62 -13.54 -3.41 6.10
N VAL A 63 -12.72 -2.67 5.34
CA VAL A 63 -11.79 -1.65 5.83
C VAL A 63 -12.27 -0.32 5.28
N MET A 64 -12.72 0.56 6.18
CA MET A 64 -12.99 1.96 5.83
C MET A 64 -11.75 2.77 6.12
N ILE A 65 -11.25 3.47 5.10
CA ILE A 65 -10.04 4.28 5.16
C ILE A 65 -10.44 5.74 5.02
N ASP A 66 -10.30 6.51 6.09
CA ASP A 66 -10.58 7.95 6.07
C ASP A 66 -9.49 8.73 5.33
N ASP A 67 -8.24 8.48 5.70
CA ASP A 67 -7.04 9.05 5.08
C ASP A 67 -6.40 8.03 4.13
N THR A 68 -6.55 8.28 2.83
CA THR A 68 -6.04 7.41 1.78
C THR A 68 -4.58 7.69 1.43
N THR A 69 -3.90 8.65 2.07
CA THR A 69 -2.56 9.11 1.66
C THR A 69 -1.54 7.96 1.56
N VAL A 70 -1.53 7.03 2.53
CA VAL A 70 -0.66 5.85 2.49
C VAL A 70 -1.06 4.91 1.34
N LEU A 71 -2.35 4.65 1.16
CA LEU A 71 -2.88 3.80 0.10
C LEU A 71 -2.57 4.37 -1.29
N ASP A 72 -2.81 5.66 -1.48
CA ASP A 72 -2.60 6.37 -2.74
C ASP A 72 -1.13 6.36 -3.13
N ARG A 73 -0.23 6.54 -2.14
CA ARG A 73 1.21 6.43 -2.41
C ARG A 73 1.62 5.01 -2.80
N ALA A 74 1.06 4.00 -2.13
CA ALA A 74 1.31 2.60 -2.48
C ALA A 74 0.89 2.30 -3.92
N LEU A 75 -0.30 2.74 -4.32
CA LEU A 75 -0.81 2.58 -5.69
C LEU A 75 0.06 3.33 -6.71
N SER A 76 0.57 4.52 -6.36
CA SER A 76 1.53 5.25 -7.21
C SER A 76 2.81 4.45 -7.46
N ILE A 77 3.38 3.82 -6.42
CA ILE A 77 4.58 2.97 -6.57
C ILE A 77 4.30 1.78 -7.50
N LEU A 78 3.14 1.14 -7.37
CA LEU A 78 2.74 0.04 -8.25
C LEU A 78 2.61 0.50 -9.72
N ASN A 79 2.03 1.68 -9.93
CA ASN A 79 1.91 2.25 -11.27
C ASN A 79 3.29 2.60 -11.87
N GLU A 80 4.20 3.16 -11.07
CA GLU A 80 5.58 3.44 -11.50
C GLU A 80 6.29 2.17 -11.99
N LEU A 81 6.11 1.03 -11.31
CA LEU A 81 6.70 -0.25 -11.73
C LEU A 81 6.13 -0.73 -13.05
N ASN A 82 4.81 -0.68 -13.20
CA ASN A 82 4.15 -1.10 -14.44
C ASN A 82 4.63 -0.25 -15.62
N MET A 83 4.76 1.06 -15.43
CA MET A 83 5.30 1.97 -16.44
C MET A 83 6.77 1.69 -16.78
N ARG A 84 7.61 1.36 -15.78
CA ARG A 84 9.01 0.95 -16.01
C ARG A 84 9.09 -0.33 -16.84
N MET A 85 8.29 -1.34 -16.50
CA MET A 85 8.24 -2.61 -17.23
C MET A 85 7.81 -2.41 -18.69
N GLN A 86 6.82 -1.56 -18.95
CA GLN A 86 6.41 -1.25 -20.33
C GLN A 86 7.50 -0.52 -21.09
N LYS A 87 8.15 0.48 -20.47
CA LYS A 87 9.26 1.21 -21.10
C LYS A 87 10.44 0.31 -21.44
N GLU A 88 10.78 -0.64 -20.57
CA GLU A 88 11.84 -1.63 -20.80
C GLU A 88 11.49 -2.54 -21.98
N GLN A 89 10.27 -3.08 -22.03
CA GLN A 89 9.80 -3.89 -23.16
C GLN A 89 9.88 -3.12 -24.47
N THR A 90 9.32 -1.90 -24.52
CA THR A 90 9.40 -1.04 -25.72
C THR A 90 10.85 -0.76 -26.13
N THR A 91 11.74 -0.51 -25.18
CA THR A 91 13.16 -0.23 -25.47
C THR A 91 13.87 -1.47 -26.04
N MET A 92 13.55 -2.67 -25.55
CA MET A 92 14.09 -3.92 -26.08
C MET A 92 13.62 -4.18 -27.51
N PHE A 93 12.35 -3.90 -27.83
CA PHE A 93 11.81 -4.06 -29.18
C PHE A 93 12.45 -3.12 -30.21
N ILE A 94 12.85 -1.90 -29.82
CA ILE A 94 13.47 -0.94 -30.74
C ILE A 94 14.96 -1.24 -30.97
N ARG A 95 15.59 -2.01 -30.07
CA ARG A 95 17.02 -2.36 -30.13
C ARG A 95 17.32 -3.73 -30.76
N ALA A 96 16.28 -4.50 -31.09
CA ALA A 96 16.38 -5.78 -31.81
C ALA A 96 16.20 -5.56 -33.32
#